data_AF-A0A6P8L206-F1
#
_entry.id   AF-A0A6P8L206-F1
#
_cell.length_a   1.000
_cell.length_b   1.000
_cell.length_c   1.000
_cell.angle_alpha   90.00
_cell.angle_beta   90.00
_cell.angle_gamma   90.00
#
_symmetry.space_group_name_H-M   'P 1'
#
loop_
_entity.id
_entity.type
_entity.pdbx_description
1 polymer ?
#
loop_
_entity_poly.entity_id
_entity_poly.type
_entity_poly.pdbx_seq_one_letter_code
_entity_poly.pdbx_strand_id
1 'polypeptide(L)'
;MAKILPTDGNWIPESCSFPEDVMIDMLEELSRDVPNLMHKEYLALVALQSKWMAKLANRQPQEQPSEEERREVYIDDVDDNEMVNNRIYIPRLRPAWRARHFNILMRALIIKQGLLNKHIHWQILDKIMSAPDAEGQAELQAFVDNIGRL
;
A
#
# COMPACT_ATOMS: atom_id res chain seq x y z
N MET A 1 8.53 9.93 -33.26
CA MET A 1 8.74 9.17 -32.00
C MET A 1 8.13 7.80 -32.19
N ALA A 2 8.82 6.74 -31.77
CA ALA A 2 8.31 5.37 -31.91
C ALA A 2 7.17 5.18 -30.90
N LYS A 3 5.98 4.80 -31.37
CA LYS A 3 4.86 4.42 -30.49
C LYS A 3 5.31 3.25 -29.62
N ILE A 4 5.24 3.43 -28.30
CA ILE A 4 5.42 2.34 -27.35
C ILE A 4 4.22 1.40 -27.56
N LEU A 5 4.47 0.22 -28.14
CA LEU A 5 3.46 -0.81 -28.27
C LEU A 5 3.43 -1.65 -26.99
N PRO A 6 2.26 -2.00 -26.45
CA PRO A 6 2.18 -2.82 -25.25
C PRO A 6 2.72 -4.22 -25.54
N THR A 7 3.80 -4.59 -24.86
CA THR A 7 4.24 -5.98 -24.75
C THR A 7 3.39 -6.65 -23.66
N ASP A 8 2.36 -7.35 -24.12
CA ASP A 8 1.84 -8.59 -23.53
C ASP A 8 1.19 -8.54 -22.13
N GLY A 9 0.19 -7.66 -21.92
CA GLY A 9 -0.75 -7.83 -20.80
C GLY A 9 -1.67 -6.65 -20.51
N ASN A 10 -2.84 -6.63 -21.14
CA ASN A 10 -4.05 -5.82 -20.87
C ASN A 10 -3.86 -4.43 -20.20
N TRP A 11 -3.20 -3.50 -20.89
CA TRP A 11 -3.34 -2.07 -20.56
C TRP A 11 -4.43 -1.45 -21.44
N ILE A 12 -5.32 -0.63 -20.84
CA ILE A 12 -6.21 0.23 -21.65
C ILE A 12 -5.37 1.34 -22.32
N PRO A 13 -5.70 1.76 -23.56
CA PRO A 13 -4.93 2.74 -24.32
C PRO A 13 -4.60 4.03 -23.54
N GLU A 14 -5.54 4.48 -22.70
CA GLU A 14 -5.43 5.66 -21.86
C GLU A 14 -4.33 5.50 -20.80
N SER A 15 -4.13 4.29 -20.27
CA SER A 15 -3.06 4.02 -19.29
C SER A 15 -1.67 3.93 -19.91
N CYS A 16 -1.60 3.67 -21.22
CA CYS A 16 -0.34 3.69 -21.99
C CYS A 16 0.08 5.11 -22.39
N SER A 17 -0.88 5.97 -22.71
CA SER A 17 -0.65 7.33 -23.22
C SER A 17 -0.55 8.39 -22.12
N PHE A 18 -1.34 8.27 -21.05
CA PHE A 18 -1.38 9.25 -19.96
C PHE A 18 -0.01 9.54 -19.31
N PRO A 19 0.84 8.55 -19.00
CA PRO A 19 2.17 8.83 -18.45
C PRO A 19 3.14 9.48 -19.45
N GLU A 20 2.94 9.30 -20.76
CA GLU A 20 3.76 9.96 -21.78
C GLU A 20 3.34 11.43 -21.94
N ASP A 21 2.04 11.69 -22.02
CA ASP A 21 1.49 13.04 -22.18
C ASP A 21 1.80 13.93 -20.97
N VAL A 22 1.54 13.44 -19.74
CA VAL A 22 1.87 14.17 -18.50
C VAL A 22 3.36 14.48 -18.40
N MET A 23 4.20 13.59 -18.93
CA MET A 23 5.64 13.76 -18.88
C MET A 23 6.18 14.77 -19.89
N ILE A 24 5.62 14.76 -21.10
CA ILE A 24 5.93 15.76 -22.10
C ILE A 24 5.49 17.13 -21.58
N ASP A 25 4.26 17.25 -21.08
CA ASP A 25 3.72 18.50 -20.54
C ASP A 25 4.58 19.03 -19.38
N MET A 26 4.93 18.19 -18.41
CA MET A 26 5.75 18.59 -17.26
C MET A 26 7.16 19.04 -17.70
N LEU A 27 7.80 18.33 -18.64
CA LEU A 27 9.13 18.71 -19.13
C LEU A 27 9.09 19.99 -19.96
N GLU A 28 8.03 20.19 -20.74
CA GLU A 28 7.81 21.42 -21.48
C GLU A 28 7.57 22.61 -20.54
N GLU A 29 6.72 22.47 -19.52
CA GLU A 29 6.49 23.50 -18.52
C GLU A 29 7.78 23.86 -17.75
N LEU A 30 8.53 22.86 -17.28
CA LEU A 30 9.81 23.09 -16.60
C LEU A 30 10.83 23.80 -17.50
N SER A 31 10.81 23.54 -18.81
CA SER A 31 11.68 24.21 -19.77
C SER A 31 11.28 25.65 -20.05
N ARG A 32 9.98 25.98 -19.96
CA ARG A 32 9.44 27.33 -20.16
C ARG A 32 9.60 28.21 -18.91
N ASP A 33 9.39 27.63 -17.72
CA ASP A 33 9.39 28.35 -16.44
C ASP A 33 10.79 28.67 -15.91
N VAL A 34 11.82 28.01 -16.44
CA VAL A 34 13.23 28.27 -16.09
C VAL A 34 13.94 28.94 -17.26
N PRO A 35 13.84 30.27 -17.41
CA PRO A 35 14.58 30.97 -18.46
C PRO A 35 16.09 30.87 -18.19
N ASN A 36 16.88 30.64 -19.26
CA ASN A 36 18.33 30.52 -19.25
C ASN A 36 18.90 29.23 -18.61
N LEU A 37 18.24 28.09 -18.81
CA LEU A 37 18.84 26.78 -18.53
C LEU A 37 20.24 26.70 -19.15
N MET A 38 21.24 26.44 -18.31
CA MET A 38 22.60 26.22 -18.75
C MET A 38 22.68 24.91 -19.54
N HIS A 39 23.65 24.82 -20.45
CA HIS A 39 23.84 23.63 -21.30
C HIS A 39 23.88 22.30 -20.50
N LYS A 40 24.46 22.32 -19.29
CA LYS A 40 24.51 21.13 -18.41
C LYS A 40 23.14 20.73 -17.86
N GLU A 41 22.27 21.69 -17.58
CA GLU A 41 20.92 21.45 -17.05
C GLU A 41 20.01 20.91 -18.16
N TYR A 42 20.16 21.43 -19.38
CA TYR A 42 19.52 20.87 -20.55
C TYR A 42 19.91 19.40 -20.79
N LEU A 43 21.20 19.08 -20.71
CA LEU A 43 21.67 17.70 -20.82
C LEU A 43 21.11 16.79 -19.71
N ALA A 44 20.98 17.32 -18.49
CA ALA A 44 20.38 16.58 -17.38
C ALA A 44 18.88 16.31 -17.61
N LEU A 45 18.13 17.25 -18.17
CA LEU A 45 16.72 17.07 -18.54
C LEU A 45 16.56 16.00 -19.64
N VAL A 46 17.40 16.03 -20.67
CA VAL A 46 17.39 15.00 -21.73
C VAL A 46 17.72 13.61 -21.18
N ALA A 47 18.69 13.52 -20.25
CA ALA A 47 19.02 12.27 -19.59
C ALA A 47 17.87 11.76 -18.71
N LEU A 48 17.17 12.66 -18.01
CA LEU A 48 16.01 12.34 -17.19
C LEU A 48 14.86 11.81 -18.05
N GLN A 49 14.53 12.51 -19.14
CA GLN A 49 13.52 12.09 -20.11
C GLN A 49 13.84 10.69 -20.65
N SER A 50 15.08 10.46 -21.07
CA SER A 50 15.52 9.16 -21.61
C SER A 50 15.37 8.03 -20.59
N LYS A 51 15.75 8.29 -19.33
CA LYS A 51 15.64 7.29 -18.24
C LYS A 51 14.19 6.98 -17.89
N TRP A 52 13.31 7.96 -17.94
CA TRP A 52 11.89 7.76 -17.63
C TRP A 52 11.15 7.07 -18.77
N MET A 53 11.44 7.40 -20.04
CA MET A 53 10.92 6.66 -21.19
C MET A 53 11.34 5.19 -21.16
N ALA A 54 12.59 4.91 -20.77
CA ALA A 54 13.06 3.53 -20.59
C ALA A 54 12.31 2.80 -19.45
N LYS A 55 11.96 3.49 -18.35
CA LYS A 55 11.16 2.90 -17.27
C LYS A 55 9.71 2.64 -17.68
N LEU A 56 9.11 3.56 -18.44
CA LEU A 56 7.74 3.42 -18.94
C LEU A 56 7.63 2.29 -19.97
N ALA A 57 8.60 2.17 -20.90
CA ALA A 57 8.64 1.10 -21.89
C ALA A 57 8.78 -0.29 -21.27
N ASN A 58 9.38 -0.39 -20.07
CA ASN A 58 9.54 -1.64 -19.33
C ASN A 58 8.53 -1.78 -18.17
N ARG A 59 7.49 -0.95 -18.14
CA ARG A 59 6.45 -1.02 -17.11
C ARG A 59 5.60 -2.26 -17.34
N GLN A 60 5.75 -3.25 -16.48
CA GLN A 60 4.82 -4.37 -16.41
C GLN A 60 3.59 -3.94 -15.60
N PRO A 61 2.39 -4.47 -15.89
CA PRO A 61 1.31 -4.43 -14.92
C PRO A 61 1.89 -5.02 -13.64
N GLN A 62 1.89 -4.25 -12.55
CA GLN A 62 2.00 -4.93 -11.26
C GLN A 62 0.83 -5.91 -11.25
N GLU A 63 1.10 -7.17 -10.94
CA GLU A 63 0.06 -8.15 -10.64
C GLU A 63 -0.85 -7.49 -9.60
N GLN A 64 -1.96 -6.89 -10.06
CA GLN A 64 -3.04 -6.59 -9.17
C GLN A 64 -3.47 -7.97 -8.69
N PRO A 65 -3.51 -8.22 -7.36
CA PRO A 65 -4.18 -9.43 -6.90
C PRO A 65 -5.54 -9.44 -7.59
N SER A 66 -5.85 -10.55 -8.27
CA SER A 66 -7.05 -10.66 -9.10
C SER A 66 -8.24 -10.05 -8.36
N GLU A 67 -9.04 -9.23 -9.05
CA GLU A 67 -10.25 -8.63 -8.45
C GLU A 67 -11.18 -9.70 -7.85
N GLU A 68 -11.02 -10.96 -8.25
CA GLU A 68 -11.73 -12.12 -7.72
C GLU A 68 -11.42 -12.46 -6.24
N GLU A 69 -10.30 -12.01 -5.66
CA GLU A 69 -9.93 -12.37 -4.28
C GLU A 69 -10.16 -11.26 -3.23
N ARG A 70 -10.44 -10.02 -3.64
CA ARG A 70 -10.76 -8.93 -2.69
C ARG A 70 -12.21 -8.51 -2.81
N ARG A 71 -13.11 -9.38 -2.37
CA ARG A 71 -14.47 -8.94 -2.03
C ARG A 71 -14.35 -8.03 -0.81
N GLU A 72 -14.43 -6.73 -1.02
CA GLU A 72 -14.70 -5.77 0.04
C GLU A 72 -16.15 -6.00 0.49
N VAL A 73 -16.31 -6.77 1.56
CA VAL A 73 -17.62 -7.03 2.17
C VAL A 73 -17.79 -6.07 3.34
N TYR A 74 -18.94 -5.41 3.44
CA TYR A 74 -19.27 -4.65 4.65
C TYR A 74 -19.31 -5.61 5.83
N ILE A 75 -18.58 -5.28 6.89
CA ILE A 75 -18.44 -6.18 8.04
C ILE A 75 -19.79 -6.58 8.63
N ASP A 76 -20.81 -5.71 8.53
CA ASP A 76 -22.17 -5.97 9.02
C ASP A 76 -22.88 -7.12 8.26
N ASP A 77 -22.52 -7.35 7.01
CA ASP A 77 -23.09 -8.41 6.15
C ASP A 77 -22.38 -9.77 6.30
N VAL A 78 -21.21 -9.79 6.96
CA VAL A 78 -20.41 -11.00 7.20
C VAL A 78 -21.00 -11.80 8.37
N ASP A 79 -21.06 -13.13 8.29
CA ASP A 79 -21.55 -13.95 9.42
C ASP A 79 -20.67 -13.77 10.65
N ASP A 80 -21.29 -13.71 11.83
CA ASP A 80 -20.59 -13.45 13.10
C ASP A 80 -19.46 -14.46 13.39
N ASN A 81 -19.57 -15.70 12.90
CA ASN A 81 -18.57 -16.75 13.08
C ASN A 81 -17.56 -16.84 11.93
N GLU A 82 -17.72 -16.07 10.87
CA GLU A 82 -16.79 -16.05 9.75
C GLU A 82 -15.45 -15.43 10.18
N MET A 83 -14.35 -16.05 9.75
CA MET A 83 -13.01 -15.59 10.05
C MET A 83 -12.57 -14.54 9.02
N VAL A 84 -12.32 -13.32 9.50
CA VAL A 84 -11.92 -12.17 8.68
C VAL A 84 -10.48 -11.81 9.00
N ASN A 85 -9.69 -11.54 7.96
CA ASN A 85 -8.34 -11.01 8.11
C ASN A 85 -8.40 -9.49 8.29
N ASN A 86 -8.14 -9.01 9.50
CA ASN A 86 -8.21 -7.60 9.87
C ASN A 86 -6.80 -7.00 10.01
N ARG A 87 -6.52 -5.92 9.27
CA ARG A 87 -5.25 -5.21 9.37
C ARG A 87 -5.32 -4.06 10.36
N ILE A 88 -4.73 -4.26 11.54
CA ILE A 88 -4.68 -3.26 12.61
C ILE A 88 -3.40 -2.44 12.47
N TYR A 89 -3.53 -1.12 12.47
CA TYR A 89 -2.39 -0.20 12.54
C TYR A 89 -2.22 0.31 13.96
N ILE A 90 -1.01 0.20 14.50
CA ILE A 90 -0.65 0.79 15.80
C ILE A 90 0.42 1.86 15.56
N PRO A 91 0.13 3.15 15.83
CA PRO A 91 1.09 4.22 15.69
C PRO A 91 2.18 4.14 16.76
N ARG A 92 3.26 4.91 16.57
CA ARG A 92 4.32 5.05 17.57
C ARG A 92 3.83 5.88 18.76
N LEU A 93 3.25 5.20 19.75
CA LEU A 93 2.77 5.84 20.99
C LEU A 93 3.86 6.07 22.04
N ARG A 94 5.00 5.36 21.93
CA ARG A 94 6.17 5.54 22.81
C ARG A 94 7.45 5.73 22.00
N PRO A 95 8.48 6.43 22.53
CA PRO A 95 9.75 6.60 21.84
C PRO A 95 10.46 5.27 21.51
N ALA A 96 10.35 4.26 22.38
CA ALA A 96 10.97 2.95 22.15
C ALA A 96 10.27 2.12 21.06
N TRP A 97 9.09 2.52 20.60
CA TRP A 97 8.30 1.76 19.64
C TRP A 97 8.52 2.22 18.21
N ARG A 98 8.23 1.32 17.27
CA ARG A 98 8.03 1.64 15.86
C ARG A 98 6.55 1.51 15.51
N ALA A 99 6.06 2.38 14.63
CA ALA A 99 4.75 2.19 14.04
C ALA A 99 4.74 0.92 13.21
N ARG A 100 3.68 0.10 13.32
CA ARG A 100 3.61 -1.17 12.61
C ARG A 100 2.16 -1.62 12.40
N HIS A 101 1.99 -2.48 11.40
CA HIS A 101 0.72 -3.14 11.10
C HIS A 101 0.75 -4.57 11.62
N PHE A 102 -0.43 -5.06 11.98
CA PHE A 102 -0.69 -6.45 12.34
C PHE A 102 -1.83 -6.99 11.48
N ASN A 103 -1.68 -8.18 10.91
CA ASN A 103 -2.72 -8.83 10.10
C ASN A 103 -3.34 -9.96 10.91
N ILE A 104 -4.45 -9.72 11.59
CA ILE A 104 -4.99 -10.66 12.57
C ILE A 104 -6.23 -11.34 12.00
N LEU A 105 -6.26 -12.66 12.07
CA LEU A 105 -7.42 -13.45 11.68
C LEU A 105 -8.38 -13.54 12.87
N MET A 106 -9.62 -13.06 12.74
CA MET A 106 -10.56 -13.01 13.85
C MET A 106 -12.00 -13.18 13.39
N ARG A 107 -12.89 -13.60 14.28
CA ARG A 107 -14.33 -13.68 13.97
C ARG A 107 -14.91 -12.29 13.70
N ALA A 108 -15.80 -12.17 12.72
CA ALA A 108 -16.47 -10.91 12.41
C ALA A 108 -17.16 -10.30 13.63
N LEU A 109 -17.71 -11.13 14.53
CA LEU A 109 -18.32 -10.71 15.80
C LEU A 109 -17.38 -9.81 16.65
N ILE A 110 -16.09 -10.14 16.69
CA ILE A 110 -15.09 -9.41 17.48
C ILE A 110 -14.96 -7.96 16.98
N ILE A 111 -15.06 -7.77 15.66
CA ILE A 111 -15.00 -6.47 15.00
C ILE A 111 -16.32 -5.72 15.24
N LYS A 112 -17.47 -6.34 14.93
CA LYS A 112 -18.80 -5.74 15.08
C LYS A 112 -19.07 -5.24 16.49
N GLN A 113 -18.68 -6.00 17.50
CA GLN A 113 -18.88 -5.64 18.91
C GLN A 113 -17.76 -4.76 19.50
N GLY A 114 -16.73 -4.45 18.71
CA GLY A 114 -15.57 -3.66 19.13
C GLY A 114 -14.82 -4.27 20.31
N LEU A 115 -14.74 -5.60 20.40
CA LEU A 115 -14.19 -6.30 21.58
C LEU A 115 -12.70 -6.00 21.77
N LEU A 116 -11.94 -5.82 20.69
CA LEU A 116 -10.53 -5.41 20.79
C LEU A 116 -10.38 -4.09 21.56
N ASN A 117 -11.24 -3.10 21.30
CA ASN A 117 -11.18 -1.82 21.99
C ASN A 117 -11.52 -1.94 23.49
N LYS A 118 -12.28 -2.97 23.88
CA LYS A 118 -12.64 -3.22 25.28
C LYS A 118 -11.54 -3.93 26.07
N HIS A 119 -10.73 -4.75 25.39
CA HIS A 119 -9.74 -5.62 26.04
C HIS A 119 -8.28 -5.18 25.80
N ILE A 120 -8.00 -4.32 24.83
CA ILE A 120 -6.65 -3.80 24.62
C ILE A 120 -6.29 -2.84 25.75
N HIS A 121 -5.20 -3.16 26.44
CA HIS A 121 -4.63 -2.36 27.51
C HIS A 121 -3.13 -2.12 27.27
N TRP A 122 -2.54 -1.18 28.02
CA TRP A 122 -1.12 -0.84 27.85
C TRP A 122 -0.16 -2.01 28.00
N GLN A 123 -0.48 -3.01 28.85
CA GLN A 123 0.37 -4.19 29.03
C GLN A 123 0.50 -5.04 27.76
N ILE A 124 -0.62 -5.29 27.05
CA ILE A 124 -0.57 -6.05 25.79
C ILE A 124 0.11 -5.23 24.70
N LEU A 125 -0.12 -3.91 24.65
CA LEU A 125 0.56 -3.00 23.72
C LEU A 125 2.08 -2.99 23.97
N ASP A 126 2.52 -2.85 25.22
CA ASP A 126 3.94 -2.93 25.58
C ASP A 126 4.55 -4.27 25.16
N LYS A 127 3.82 -5.39 25.32
CA LYS A 127 4.27 -6.73 24.91
C LYS A 127 4.44 -6.86 23.39
N ILE A 128 3.41 -6.55 22.60
CA ILE A 128 3.42 -6.75 21.14
C ILE A 128 4.30 -5.74 20.40
N MET A 129 4.45 -4.52 20.94
CA MET A 129 5.23 -3.46 20.30
C MET A 129 6.72 -3.56 20.60
N SER A 130 7.12 -4.17 21.72
CA SER A 130 8.52 -4.41 22.08
C SER A 130 9.09 -5.69 21.45
N ALA A 131 8.23 -6.61 21.03
CA ALA A 131 8.62 -7.86 20.40
C ALA A 131 9.05 -7.68 18.92
N PRO A 132 9.89 -8.59 18.38
CA PRO A 132 10.15 -8.73 16.94
C PRO A 132 8.85 -8.86 16.11
N ASP A 133 8.95 -8.70 14.79
CA ASP A 133 7.75 -8.62 13.95
C ASP A 133 6.87 -9.88 14.05
N ALA A 134 7.45 -11.05 13.84
CA ALA A 134 6.72 -12.32 13.89
C ALA A 134 6.18 -12.65 15.28
N GLU A 135 6.96 -12.36 16.34
CA GLU A 135 6.55 -12.63 17.72
C GLU A 135 5.41 -11.71 18.16
N GLY A 136 5.50 -10.40 17.91
CA GLY A 136 4.43 -9.47 18.23
C GLY A 136 3.13 -9.78 17.48
N GLN A 137 3.25 -10.27 16.24
CA GLN A 137 2.13 -10.75 15.43
C GLN A 137 1.47 -11.99 16.03
N ALA A 138 2.27 -12.99 16.42
CA ALA A 138 1.77 -14.20 17.07
C ALA A 138 1.13 -13.91 18.44
N GLU A 139 1.72 -13.00 19.22
CA GLU A 139 1.21 -12.58 20.51
C GLU A 139 -0.13 -11.86 20.41
N LEU A 140 -0.28 -10.95 19.43
CA LEU A 140 -1.57 -10.32 19.18
C LEU A 140 -2.61 -11.34 18.68
N GLN A 141 -2.22 -12.28 17.81
CA GLN A 141 -3.13 -13.33 17.34
C GLN A 141 -3.65 -14.18 18.51
N ALA A 142 -2.75 -14.64 19.39
CA ALA A 142 -3.12 -15.43 20.56
C ALA A 142 -4.04 -14.66 21.53
N PHE A 143 -3.81 -13.35 21.69
CA PHE A 143 -4.68 -12.48 22.48
C PHE A 143 -6.10 -12.40 21.90
N VAL A 144 -6.23 -12.25 20.58
CA VAL A 144 -7.54 -12.21 19.90
C VAL A 144 -8.24 -13.57 19.95
N ASP A 145 -7.52 -14.67 19.76
CA ASP A 145 -8.06 -16.02 19.85
C ASP A 145 -8.66 -16.29 21.24
N ASN A 146 -8.06 -15.71 22.30
CA ASN A 146 -8.58 -15.83 23.65
C ASN A 146 -9.88 -15.02 23.85
N ILE A 147 -9.96 -13.80 23.30
CA ILE A 147 -11.20 -13.00 23.33
C ILE A 147 -12.34 -13.75 22.64
N GLY A 148 -12.08 -14.40 21.51
CA GLY A 148 -13.10 -15.15 20.80
C GLY A 148 -13.66 -16.35 21.58
N ARG A 149 -12.97 -16.84 22.62
CA ARG A 149 -13.44 -17.97 23.44
C ARG A 149 -14.35 -17.54 24.59
N LEU A 150 -14.49 -16.24 24.85
CA LEU A 150 -15.39 -15.66 25.85
C LEU A 150 -16.82 -15.55 25.29
#